data_AF-A0A7C5N3H4-F1
#
_entry.id   AF-A0A7C5N3H4-F1
#
_cell.length_a   1.000
_cell.length_b   1.000
_cell.length_c   1.000
_cell.angle_alpha   90.00
_cell.angle_beta   90.00
_cell.angle_gamma   90.00
#
_symmetry.space_group_name_H-M   'P 1'
#
loop_
_entity.id
_entity.type
_entity.pdbx_description
1 polymer ?
#
loop_
_entity_poly.entity_id
_entity_poly.type
_entity_poly.pdbx_seq_one_letter_code
_entity_poly.pdbx_strand_id
1 'polypeptide(L)'
;MVSTPAGRAIGGLTLSCVQVDNPMLVMRAAHWHNALAKVGLAVPFWAVHDVGVLATADGGSAVIQHRQALHASRPPPQVQAAMEVWLDAVREIAQAEMMEKSRGWRLSDELISVLLLKILGPIYERHLGPGRRPTAVPLPLDPELYRDVDPQLFQLFSAHDRSADTAFLSHLAEEHLRLIISVEQIDLDTLRLLGMFGAEASAASALGMLDLLNVFASPEANDVVNFSLDLIPSVLETKRASGQQTFSVDGYAGLARRGTLDSLMLSELAFDEDLFDQRF
;
A
#
# COMPACT_ATOMS: atom_id res chain seq x y z
N MET A 1 -2.17 25.68 16.15
CA MET A 1 -2.11 24.21 16.36
C MET A 1 -1.74 23.80 17.79
N VAL A 2 -0.96 24.58 18.54
CA VAL A 2 -0.29 24.14 19.78
C VAL A 2 -1.19 23.53 20.86
N SER A 3 -2.45 23.95 21.00
CA SER A 3 -3.38 23.39 22.01
C SER A 3 -4.54 22.61 21.39
N THR A 4 -4.40 22.17 20.14
CA THR A 4 -5.44 21.42 19.42
C THR A 4 -5.17 19.91 19.47
N PRO A 5 -6.20 19.06 19.43
CA PRO A 5 -5.99 17.61 19.38
C PRO A 5 -5.19 17.15 18.14
N ALA A 6 -5.33 17.83 17.00
CA ALA A 6 -4.48 17.59 15.83
C ALA A 6 -3.02 17.96 16.13
N GLY A 7 -2.78 19.09 16.80
CA GLY A 7 -1.45 19.48 17.29
C GLY A 7 -0.85 18.47 18.28
N ARG A 8 -1.66 17.82 19.12
CA ARG A 8 -1.21 16.71 19.96
C ARG A 8 -0.65 15.57 19.11
N ALA A 9 -1.43 15.07 18.15
CA ALA A 9 -1.03 13.96 17.29
C ALA A 9 0.20 14.32 16.43
N ILE A 10 0.23 15.52 15.82
CA ILE A 10 1.38 16.02 15.06
C ILE A 10 2.62 16.14 15.95
N GLY A 11 2.51 16.69 17.16
CA GLY A 11 3.63 16.76 18.10
C GLY A 11 4.19 15.38 18.47
N GLY A 12 3.36 14.33 18.39
CA GLY A 12 3.77 12.94 18.55
C GLY A 12 4.85 12.49 17.55
N LEU A 13 4.97 13.14 16.38
CA LEU A 13 6.08 12.92 15.44
C LEU A 13 7.45 13.16 16.08
N THR A 14 7.54 13.80 17.25
CA THR A 14 8.80 13.84 18.02
C THR A 14 9.34 12.44 18.34
N LEU A 15 8.46 11.43 18.48
CA LEU A 15 8.82 10.03 18.70
C LEU A 15 9.04 9.24 17.40
N SER A 16 8.83 9.87 16.23
CA SER A 16 9.09 9.23 14.94
C SER A 16 10.59 9.17 14.66
N CYS A 17 11.04 8.02 14.15
CA CYS A 17 12.43 7.78 13.75
C CYS A 17 12.66 7.99 12.25
N VAL A 18 11.59 8.16 11.45
CA VAL A 18 11.67 8.35 10.00
C VAL A 18 11.47 9.83 9.67
N GLN A 19 12.41 10.42 8.94
CA GLN A 19 12.39 11.83 8.54
C GLN A 19 12.42 11.93 7.02
N VAL A 20 11.55 12.75 6.45
CA VAL A 20 11.43 12.98 5.00
C VAL A 20 11.28 14.47 4.72
N ASP A 21 11.98 14.95 3.70
CA ASP A 21 11.86 16.34 3.22
C ASP A 21 10.75 16.45 2.15
N ASN A 22 9.57 15.90 2.47
CA ASN A 22 8.42 15.95 1.58
C ASN A 22 7.12 16.02 2.39
N PRO A 23 6.47 17.20 2.48
CA PRO A 23 5.22 17.36 3.24
C PRO A 23 4.08 16.50 2.68
N MET A 24 4.13 16.12 1.40
CA MET A 24 3.15 15.21 0.82
C MET A 24 3.19 13.83 1.47
N LEU A 25 4.37 13.30 1.79
CA LEU A 25 4.50 12.00 2.47
C LEU A 25 3.94 12.05 3.89
N VAL A 26 4.16 13.15 4.61
CA VAL A 26 3.61 13.35 5.96
C VAL A 26 2.07 13.49 5.91
N MET A 27 1.54 14.20 4.90
CA MET A 27 0.09 14.30 4.67
C MET A 27 -0.52 12.95 4.29
N ARG A 28 0.15 12.13 3.47
CA ARG A 28 -0.28 10.75 3.17
C ARG A 28 -0.32 9.89 4.44
N ALA A 29 0.67 10.01 5.33
CA ALA A 29 0.60 9.38 6.64
C ALA A 29 -0.63 9.81 7.46
N ALA A 30 -0.99 11.10 7.40
CA ALA A 30 -2.20 11.61 8.05
C ALA A 30 -3.48 11.00 7.43
N HIS A 31 -3.49 10.81 6.12
CA HIS A 31 -4.55 10.09 5.42
C HIS A 31 -4.68 8.65 5.92
N TRP A 32 -3.58 7.88 5.99
CA TRP A 32 -3.62 6.50 6.47
C TRP A 32 -4.05 6.42 7.94
N HIS A 33 -3.52 7.30 8.80
CA HIS A 33 -3.97 7.39 10.19
C HIS A 33 -5.49 7.62 10.29
N ASN A 34 -6.03 8.52 9.47
CA ASN A 34 -7.47 8.77 9.42
C ASN A 34 -8.25 7.55 8.89
N ALA A 35 -7.70 6.77 7.97
CA ALA A 35 -8.31 5.53 7.49
C ALA A 35 -8.36 4.46 8.60
N LEU A 36 -7.26 4.25 9.32
CA LEU A 36 -7.19 3.33 10.46
C LEU A 36 -8.18 3.74 11.58
N ALA A 37 -8.29 5.05 11.85
CA ALA A 37 -9.24 5.59 12.82
C ALA A 37 -10.70 5.25 12.47
N LYS A 38 -11.07 5.28 11.18
CA LYS A 38 -12.45 4.96 10.71
C LYS A 38 -12.84 3.50 10.99
N VAL A 39 -11.86 2.59 11.01
CA VAL A 39 -12.08 1.16 11.34
C VAL A 39 -11.86 0.86 12.83
N GLY A 40 -11.76 1.89 13.67
CA GLY A 40 -11.69 1.75 15.13
C GLY A 40 -10.27 1.54 15.69
N LEU A 41 -9.23 1.77 14.88
CA LEU A 41 -7.84 1.68 15.28
C LEU A 41 -7.18 3.07 15.29
N ALA A 42 -7.22 3.71 16.46
CA ALA A 42 -6.60 5.01 16.70
C ALA A 42 -5.10 4.89 17.05
N VAL A 43 -4.33 4.19 16.20
CA VAL A 43 -2.89 4.01 16.40
C VAL A 43 -2.20 5.38 16.43
N PRO A 44 -1.23 5.63 17.34
CA PRO A 44 -0.52 6.91 17.38
C PRO A 44 0.09 7.29 16.02
N PHE A 45 -0.10 8.56 15.64
CA PHE A 45 0.26 9.07 14.32
C PHE A 45 1.73 8.81 13.94
N TRP A 46 2.66 8.92 14.89
CA TRP A 46 4.09 8.69 14.65
C TRP A 46 4.41 7.26 14.21
N ALA A 47 3.68 6.25 14.70
CA ALA A 47 3.91 4.86 14.33
C ALA A 47 3.36 4.57 12.92
N VAL A 48 2.18 5.13 12.60
CA VAL A 48 1.59 5.07 11.26
C VAL A 48 2.50 5.77 10.24
N HIS A 49 3.04 6.93 10.62
CA HIS A 49 3.99 7.69 9.82
C HIS A 49 5.25 6.87 9.52
N ASP A 50 5.94 6.37 10.54
CA ASP A 50 7.21 5.66 10.34
C ASP A 50 7.04 4.45 9.41
N VAL A 51 6.10 3.55 9.70
CA VAL A 51 5.90 2.33 8.91
C VAL A 51 5.41 2.66 7.49
N GLY A 52 4.47 3.59 7.34
CA GLY A 52 3.89 3.90 6.03
C GLY A 52 4.85 4.66 5.12
N VAL A 53 5.66 5.56 5.69
CA VAL A 53 6.70 6.28 4.94
C VAL A 53 7.79 5.30 4.49
N LEU A 54 8.18 4.32 5.32
CA LEU A 54 9.15 3.30 4.89
C LEU A 54 8.68 2.47 3.68
N ALA A 55 7.37 2.22 3.57
CA ALA A 55 6.77 1.48 2.46
C ALA A 55 6.62 2.30 1.16
N THR A 56 6.76 3.62 1.23
CA THR A 56 6.41 4.52 0.11
C THR A 56 7.51 5.49 -0.30
N ALA A 57 8.44 5.82 0.60
CA ALA A 57 9.54 6.73 0.32
C ALA A 57 10.55 6.08 -0.63
N ASP A 58 10.98 6.81 -1.65
CA ASP A 58 12.01 6.34 -2.57
C ASP A 58 13.28 5.96 -1.80
N GLY A 59 13.97 4.90 -2.23
CA GLY A 59 15.16 4.38 -1.55
C GLY A 59 16.21 5.47 -1.30
N GLY A 60 16.46 5.81 -0.03
CA GLY A 60 17.41 6.84 0.39
C GLY A 60 16.83 8.23 0.64
N SER A 61 15.54 8.47 0.33
CA SER A 61 14.87 9.76 0.61
C SER A 61 14.47 9.93 2.09
N ALA A 62 14.30 8.81 2.79
CA ALA A 62 13.99 8.79 4.22
C ALA A 62 15.27 8.62 5.05
N VAL A 63 15.46 9.52 6.03
CA VAL A 63 16.54 9.42 7.02
C VAL A 63 16.00 8.74 8.28
N ILE A 64 16.66 7.68 8.73
CA ILE A 64 16.25 6.88 9.90
C ILE A 64 17.15 7.21 11.09
N GLN A 65 16.68 8.10 11.95
CA GLN A 65 17.37 8.57 13.16
C GLN A 65 16.40 9.27 14.11
N HIS A 66 16.80 9.42 15.37
CA HIS A 66 16.09 10.26 16.33
C HIS A 66 15.98 11.71 15.83
N ARG A 67 14.80 12.32 16.01
CA ARG A 67 14.57 13.72 15.68
C ARG A 67 15.23 14.64 16.70
N GLN A 68 15.69 15.81 16.25
CA GLN A 68 16.30 16.81 17.15
C GLN A 68 15.37 17.21 18.30
N ALA A 69 14.06 17.27 18.04
CA ALA A 69 13.03 17.57 19.05
C ALA A 69 13.03 16.56 20.22
N LEU A 70 13.35 15.28 19.98
CA LEU A 70 13.43 14.26 21.01
C LEU A 70 14.62 14.51 21.96
N HIS A 71 15.78 14.87 21.40
CA HIS A 71 16.94 15.25 22.20
C HIS A 71 16.64 16.47 23.08
N ALA A 72 15.89 17.45 22.54
CA ALA A 72 15.45 18.61 23.30
C ALA A 72 14.45 18.26 24.41
N SER A 73 13.59 17.25 24.22
CA SER A 73 12.59 16.84 25.22
C SER A 73 13.15 16.10 26.43
N ARG A 74 14.40 15.61 26.37
CA ARG A 74 15.07 14.89 27.47
C ARG A 74 14.17 13.84 28.15
N PRO A 75 13.67 12.84 27.38
CA PRO A 75 12.72 11.87 27.91
C PRO A 75 13.35 11.03 29.04
N PRO A 76 12.54 10.42 29.94
CA PRO A 76 13.06 9.54 30.99
C PRO A 76 13.87 8.35 30.43
N PRO A 77 14.79 7.75 31.20
CA PRO A 77 15.64 6.65 30.73
C PRO A 77 14.87 5.45 30.15
N GLN A 78 13.70 5.12 30.71
CA GLN A 78 12.88 4.03 30.19
C GLN A 78 12.34 4.33 28.79
N VAL A 79 11.95 5.58 28.54
CA VAL A 79 11.47 6.03 27.22
C VAL A 79 12.64 6.11 26.24
N GLN A 80 13.83 6.53 26.68
CA GLN A 80 15.05 6.51 25.85
C GLN A 80 15.38 5.08 25.41
N ALA A 81 15.38 4.12 26.33
CA ALA A 81 15.63 2.72 25.99
C ALA A 81 14.60 2.17 24.99
N ALA A 82 13.32 2.47 25.18
CA ALA A 82 12.27 2.07 24.24
C ALA A 82 12.42 2.75 22.86
N MET A 83 12.87 4.01 22.82
CA MET A 83 13.18 4.71 21.57
C MET A 83 14.35 4.07 20.82
N GLU A 84 15.40 3.60 21.50
CA GLU A 84 16.50 2.88 20.84
C GLU A 84 16.03 1.56 20.23
N VAL A 85 15.24 0.78 20.96
CA VAL A 85 14.63 -0.45 20.43
C VAL A 85 13.73 -0.15 19.23
N TRP A 86 12.94 0.93 19.30
CA TRP A 86 12.11 1.36 18.18
C TRP A 86 12.95 1.75 16.96
N LEU A 87 14.02 2.52 17.16
CA LEU A 87 14.91 2.94 16.09
C LEU A 87 15.57 1.74 15.39
N ASP A 88 16.04 0.76 16.15
CA ASP A 88 16.64 -0.46 15.59
C ASP A 88 15.60 -1.31 14.85
N ALA A 89 14.39 -1.47 15.41
CA ALA A 89 13.29 -2.16 14.72
C ALA A 89 12.89 -1.45 13.41
N VAL A 90 12.84 -0.11 13.39
CA VAL A 90 12.57 0.67 12.17
C VAL A 90 13.65 0.46 11.12
N ARG A 91 14.93 0.39 11.51
CA ARG A 91 16.03 0.10 10.58
C ARG A 91 15.93 -1.31 9.99
N GLU A 92 15.58 -2.29 10.81
CA GLU A 92 15.38 -3.68 10.38
C GLU A 92 14.19 -3.78 9.41
N ILE A 93 13.04 -3.19 9.78
CA ILE A 93 11.85 -3.12 8.92
C ILE A 93 12.17 -2.43 7.59
N ALA A 94 12.95 -1.35 7.60
CA ALA A 94 13.32 -0.62 6.39
C ALA A 94 14.11 -1.47 5.37
N GLN A 95 14.80 -2.52 5.85
CA GLN A 95 15.57 -3.47 5.07
C GLN A 95 14.77 -4.73 4.69
N ALA A 96 13.55 -4.90 5.19
CA ALA A 96 12.71 -6.02 4.83
C ALA A 96 12.36 -5.98 3.33
N GLU A 97 12.34 -7.16 2.69
CA GLU A 97 12.07 -7.27 1.25
C GLU A 97 10.74 -6.61 0.87
N MET A 98 9.70 -6.75 1.71
CA MET A 98 8.41 -6.09 1.50
C MET A 98 8.55 -4.57 1.36
N MET A 99 9.33 -3.93 2.22
CA MET A 99 9.55 -2.48 2.16
C MET A 99 10.35 -2.09 0.92
N GLU A 100 11.33 -2.89 0.51
CA GLU A 100 12.09 -2.62 -0.71
C GLU A 100 11.20 -2.70 -1.96
N LYS A 101 10.41 -3.77 -2.10
CA LYS A 101 9.57 -4.00 -3.28
C LYS A 101 8.40 -3.01 -3.37
N SER A 102 7.72 -2.73 -2.25
CA SER A 102 6.55 -1.85 -2.21
C SER A 102 6.82 -0.43 -2.72
N ARG A 103 8.02 0.12 -2.46
CA ARG A 103 8.46 1.43 -2.99
C ARG A 103 8.41 1.48 -4.51
N GLY A 104 8.78 0.39 -5.18
CA GLY A 104 8.76 0.29 -6.65
C GLY A 104 7.35 0.13 -7.24
N TRP A 105 6.39 -0.36 -6.45
CA TRP A 105 5.04 -0.68 -6.94
C TRP A 105 4.07 0.49 -6.88
N ARG A 106 4.44 1.62 -6.25
CA ARG A 106 3.61 2.84 -6.14
C ARG A 106 2.19 2.55 -5.64
N LEU A 107 2.11 1.81 -4.54
CA LEU A 107 0.85 1.37 -3.93
C LEU A 107 -0.06 2.57 -3.59
N SER A 108 -1.38 2.38 -3.76
CA SER A 108 -2.38 3.39 -3.41
C SER A 108 -2.47 3.61 -1.89
N ASP A 109 -3.04 4.73 -1.48
CA ASP A 109 -3.20 5.05 -0.06
C ASP A 109 -4.12 4.07 0.68
N GLU A 110 -5.12 3.50 -0.01
CA GLU A 110 -5.98 2.45 0.53
C GLU A 110 -5.18 1.18 0.82
N LEU A 111 -4.34 0.75 -0.12
CA LEU A 111 -3.54 -0.45 0.03
C LEU A 111 -2.48 -0.29 1.12
N ILE A 112 -1.84 0.89 1.22
CA ILE A 112 -0.95 1.22 2.33
C ILE A 112 -1.71 1.21 3.67
N SER A 113 -2.95 1.74 3.71
CA SER A 113 -3.77 1.70 4.92
C SER A 113 -4.09 0.25 5.35
N VAL A 114 -4.34 -0.65 4.41
CA VAL A 114 -4.58 -2.09 4.67
C VAL A 114 -3.31 -2.77 5.19
N LEU A 115 -2.15 -2.47 4.60
CA LEU A 115 -0.86 -2.96 5.10
C LEU A 115 -0.60 -2.48 6.53
N LEU A 116 -0.79 -1.19 6.79
CA LEU A 116 -0.62 -0.60 8.12
C LEU A 116 -1.60 -1.21 9.13
N LEU A 117 -2.84 -1.49 8.72
CA LEU A 117 -3.82 -2.20 9.52
C LEU A 117 -3.32 -3.61 9.87
N LYS A 118 -2.82 -4.37 8.89
CA LYS A 118 -2.31 -5.73 9.09
C LYS A 118 -1.05 -5.78 9.97
N ILE A 119 -0.18 -4.78 9.84
CA ILE A 119 1.10 -4.69 10.59
C ILE A 119 0.89 -4.15 12.01
N LEU A 120 0.20 -3.01 12.17
CA LEU A 120 0.06 -2.31 13.45
C LEU A 120 -1.16 -2.75 14.26
N GLY A 121 -2.21 -3.22 13.59
CA GLY A 121 -3.48 -3.60 14.22
C GLY A 121 -3.31 -4.64 15.33
N PRO A 122 -2.72 -5.82 15.08
CA PRO A 122 -2.58 -6.87 16.08
C PRO A 122 -1.79 -6.43 17.34
N ILE A 123 -0.80 -5.55 17.18
CA ILE A 123 0.02 -5.03 18.28
C ILE A 123 -0.75 -3.97 19.05
N TYR A 124 -1.40 -3.05 18.35
CA TYR A 124 -2.17 -1.98 18.99
C TYR A 124 -3.39 -2.52 19.73
N GLU A 125 -4.06 -3.55 19.22
CA GLU A 125 -5.17 -4.20 19.93
C GLU A 125 -4.71 -4.90 21.21
N ARG A 126 -3.55 -5.55 21.20
CA ARG A 126 -2.95 -6.14 22.40
C ARG A 126 -2.61 -5.07 23.44
N HIS A 127 -2.05 -3.94 23.00
CA HIS A 127 -1.77 -2.79 23.87
C HIS A 127 -3.03 -2.27 24.56
N LEU A 128 -4.10 -2.08 23.80
CA LEU A 128 -5.35 -1.54 24.32
C LEU A 128 -6.04 -2.51 25.28
N GLY A 129 -5.96 -3.81 24.99
CA GLY A 129 -6.71 -4.84 25.69
C GLY A 129 -8.17 -4.91 25.21
N PRO A 130 -8.94 -5.90 25.72
CA PRO A 130 -10.28 -6.19 25.23
C PRO A 130 -11.25 -5.02 25.42
N GLY A 131 -12.04 -4.72 24.39
CA GLY A 131 -13.16 -3.77 24.44
C GLY A 131 -12.79 -2.29 24.44
N ARG A 132 -11.50 -1.92 24.46
CA ARG A 132 -11.08 -0.52 24.36
C ARG A 132 -10.97 -0.08 22.90
N ARG A 133 -11.68 0.99 22.56
CA ARG A 133 -11.68 1.61 21.22
C ARG A 133 -11.56 3.14 21.37
N PRO A 134 -10.35 3.68 21.56
CA PRO A 134 -10.16 5.11 21.65
C PRO A 134 -10.55 5.79 20.34
N THR A 135 -11.14 6.97 20.43
CA THR A 135 -11.49 7.78 19.27
C THR A 135 -10.30 8.63 18.85
N ALA A 136 -9.78 8.41 17.64
CA ALA A 136 -8.78 9.29 17.05
C ALA A 136 -9.43 10.58 16.53
N VAL A 137 -8.71 11.69 16.64
CA VAL A 137 -9.11 12.95 16.01
C VAL A 137 -8.58 12.95 14.57
N PRO A 138 -9.43 13.22 13.56
CA PRO A 138 -8.98 13.29 12.18
C PRO A 138 -7.92 14.39 12.00
N LEU A 139 -6.82 14.01 11.38
CA LEU A 139 -5.74 14.91 11.00
C LEU A 139 -6.07 15.65 9.70
N PRO A 140 -5.60 16.89 9.53
CA PRO A 140 -5.87 17.66 8.33
C PRO A 140 -5.14 17.07 7.11
N LEU A 141 -5.78 17.13 5.94
CA LEU A 141 -5.22 16.64 4.67
C LEU A 141 -4.80 17.81 3.78
N ASP A 142 -4.00 18.70 4.36
CA ASP A 142 -3.42 19.87 3.68
C ASP A 142 -1.89 19.82 3.85
N PRO A 143 -1.11 19.65 2.76
CA PRO A 143 0.34 19.51 2.83
C PRO A 143 1.02 20.79 3.36
N GLU A 144 0.40 21.96 3.23
CA GLU A 144 0.97 23.23 3.73
C GLU A 144 1.12 23.21 5.26
N LEU A 145 0.26 22.47 5.97
CA LEU A 145 0.33 22.33 7.43
C LEU A 145 1.53 21.50 7.91
N TYR A 146 2.17 20.77 6.99
CA TYR A 146 3.28 19.85 7.29
C TYR A 146 4.65 20.34 6.79
N ARG A 147 4.70 21.37 5.92
CA ARG A 147 5.95 21.85 5.27
C ARG A 147 7.06 22.22 6.25
N ASP A 148 6.71 22.81 7.40
CA ASP A 148 7.66 23.30 8.41
C ASP A 148 7.32 22.78 9.81
N VAL A 149 6.93 21.51 9.90
CA VAL A 149 6.49 20.91 11.17
C VAL A 149 7.66 20.67 12.12
N ASP A 150 8.83 20.27 11.60
CA ASP A 150 10.00 19.83 12.37
C ASP A 150 10.49 20.86 13.40
N PRO A 151 10.68 22.15 13.05
CA PRO A 151 11.06 23.18 14.02
C PRO A 151 10.04 23.38 15.15
N GLN A 152 8.76 23.05 14.91
CA GLN A 152 7.66 23.24 15.87
C GLN A 152 7.41 22.01 16.74
N LEU A 153 7.99 20.85 16.39
CA LEU A 153 7.69 19.57 17.04
C LEU A 153 7.93 19.59 18.54
N PHE A 154 9.05 20.17 19.01
CA PHE A 154 9.33 20.25 20.44
C PHE A 154 8.23 21.02 21.19
N GLN A 155 7.79 22.17 20.67
CA GLN A 155 6.72 22.95 21.27
C GLN A 155 5.39 22.18 21.28
N LEU A 156 5.02 21.53 20.17
CA LEU A 156 3.81 20.73 20.05
C LEU A 156 3.83 19.50 20.97
N PHE A 157 4.99 18.88 21.14
CA PHE A 157 5.22 17.73 21.99
C PHE A 157 5.04 18.09 23.46
N SER A 158 5.76 19.12 23.93
CA SER A 158 5.73 19.57 25.31
C SER A 158 4.42 20.23 25.74
N ALA A 159 3.59 20.68 24.79
CA ALA A 159 2.29 21.28 25.08
C ALA A 159 1.21 20.27 25.54
N HIS A 160 1.47 18.97 25.47
CA HIS A 160 0.47 17.92 25.76
C HIS A 160 1.03 16.79 26.62
N ASP A 161 0.16 16.09 27.33
CA ASP A 161 0.51 14.83 27.99
C ASP A 161 0.85 13.73 26.96
N ARG A 162 1.98 13.07 27.18
CA ARG A 162 2.57 12.05 26.31
C ARG A 162 2.51 10.64 26.89
N SER A 163 1.84 10.48 28.04
CA SER A 163 1.72 9.19 28.73
C SER A 163 1.18 8.06 27.84
N ALA A 164 0.15 8.34 27.03
CA ALA A 164 -0.39 7.36 26.07
C ALA A 164 0.60 7.02 24.95
N ASP A 165 1.29 8.01 24.39
CA ASP A 165 2.30 7.83 23.34
C ASP A 165 3.47 7.00 23.87
N THR A 166 3.99 7.34 25.06
CA THR A 166 5.11 6.63 25.69
C THR A 166 4.72 5.23 26.15
N ALA A 167 3.49 5.02 26.60
CA ALA A 167 3.01 3.69 26.98
C ALA A 167 2.91 2.76 25.76
N PHE A 168 2.43 3.27 24.63
CA PHE A 168 2.41 2.50 23.39
C PHE A 168 3.83 2.25 22.88
N LEU A 169 4.73 3.23 22.93
CA LEU A 169 6.13 3.05 22.56
C LEU A 169 6.81 1.95 23.40
N SER A 170 6.62 1.94 24.72
CA SER A 170 7.16 0.88 25.58
C SER A 170 6.61 -0.48 25.20
N HIS A 171 5.30 -0.60 24.94
CA HIS A 171 4.71 -1.85 24.48
C HIS A 171 5.25 -2.29 23.11
N LEU A 172 5.44 -1.35 22.19
CA LEU A 172 5.99 -1.61 20.86
C LEU A 172 7.44 -2.09 20.95
N ALA A 173 8.23 -1.53 21.86
CA ALA A 173 9.58 -2.00 22.15
C ALA A 173 9.58 -3.43 22.74
N GLU A 174 8.62 -3.78 23.59
CA GLU A 174 8.47 -5.15 24.11
C GLU A 174 8.06 -6.14 23.00
N GLU A 175 7.19 -5.72 22.08
CA GLU A 175 6.64 -6.56 20.99
C GLU A 175 7.35 -6.36 19.64
N HIS A 176 8.52 -5.73 19.59
CA HIS A 176 9.19 -5.34 18.34
C HIS A 176 9.41 -6.51 17.36
N LEU A 177 9.78 -7.70 17.87
CA LEU A 177 9.92 -8.91 17.04
C LEU A 177 8.60 -9.30 16.36
N ARG A 178 7.45 -9.14 17.03
CA ARG A 178 6.15 -9.40 16.42
C ARG A 178 5.88 -8.43 15.28
N LEU A 179 6.28 -7.17 15.42
CA LEU A 179 6.14 -6.17 14.38
C LEU A 179 6.97 -6.55 13.14
N ILE A 180 8.24 -6.89 13.33
CA ILE A 180 9.13 -7.34 12.26
C ILE A 180 8.55 -8.56 11.56
N ILE A 181 8.14 -9.58 12.32
CA ILE A 181 7.49 -10.78 11.76
C ILE A 181 6.20 -10.42 10.98
N SER A 182 5.40 -9.48 11.49
CA SER A 182 4.17 -9.05 10.80
C SER A 182 4.45 -8.39 9.46
N VAL A 183 5.59 -7.71 9.32
CA VAL A 183 6.08 -7.15 8.05
C VAL A 183 6.56 -8.25 7.11
N GLU A 184 7.33 -9.21 7.62
CA GLU A 184 7.88 -10.32 6.83
C GLU A 184 6.80 -11.31 6.33
N GLN A 185 5.70 -11.45 7.06
CA GLN A 185 4.58 -12.33 6.71
C GLN A 185 3.63 -11.74 5.66
N ILE A 186 3.90 -10.54 5.16
CA ILE A 186 3.11 -9.97 4.07
C ILE A 186 3.44 -10.72 2.78
N ASP A 187 2.41 -11.31 2.18
CA ASP A 187 2.49 -11.95 0.88
C ASP A 187 2.77 -10.89 -0.22
N LEU A 188 3.96 -10.99 -0.80
CA LEU A 188 4.47 -10.05 -1.80
C LEU A 188 3.75 -10.18 -3.13
N ASP A 189 3.30 -11.37 -3.50
CA ASP A 189 2.62 -11.64 -4.76
C ASP A 189 1.19 -11.10 -4.71
N THR A 190 0.49 -11.34 -3.60
CA THR A 190 -0.80 -10.70 -3.31
C THR A 190 -0.67 -9.18 -3.30
N LEU A 191 0.35 -8.64 -2.62
CA LEU A 191 0.58 -7.20 -2.58
C LEU A 191 0.88 -6.61 -3.97
N ARG A 192 1.70 -7.30 -4.78
CA ARG A 192 2.06 -6.87 -6.13
C ARG A 192 0.87 -6.88 -7.07
N LEU A 193 0.07 -7.94 -7.05
CA LEU A 193 -1.14 -8.06 -7.88
C LEU A 193 -2.12 -6.93 -7.52
N LEU A 194 -2.39 -6.72 -6.23
CA LEU A 194 -3.23 -5.63 -5.77
C LEU A 194 -2.65 -4.25 -6.14
N GLY A 195 -1.34 -4.07 -6.13
CA GLY A 195 -0.69 -2.85 -6.60
C GLY A 195 -0.87 -2.61 -8.11
N MET A 196 -0.77 -3.66 -8.92
CA MET A 196 -0.94 -3.59 -10.38
C MET A 196 -2.39 -3.30 -10.80
N PHE A 197 -3.37 -3.94 -10.15
CA PHE A 197 -4.79 -3.86 -10.55
C PHE A 197 -5.64 -2.92 -9.67
N GLY A 198 -5.19 -2.60 -8.46
CA GLY A 198 -5.90 -1.73 -7.52
C GLY A 198 -5.95 -0.26 -7.96
N ALA A 199 -5.02 0.19 -8.81
CA ALA A 199 -5.04 1.53 -9.37
C ALA A 199 -6.24 1.77 -10.29
N GLU A 200 -6.67 0.76 -11.05
CA GLU A 200 -7.82 0.84 -11.97
C GLU A 200 -9.15 0.52 -11.27
N ALA A 201 -9.13 -0.21 -10.15
CA ALA A 201 -10.31 -0.62 -9.39
C ALA A 201 -10.74 0.39 -8.30
N SER A 202 -10.13 1.57 -8.22
CA SER A 202 -10.42 2.57 -7.17
C SER A 202 -11.74 3.32 -7.40
N ALA A 203 -12.84 2.58 -7.27
CA ALA A 203 -14.18 3.13 -7.03
C ALA A 203 -14.70 2.66 -5.66
N ALA A 204 -14.65 3.58 -4.70
CA ALA A 204 -15.56 3.72 -3.56
C ALA A 204 -15.40 2.87 -2.27
N SER A 205 -15.13 3.63 -1.19
CA SER A 205 -15.58 3.43 0.20
C SER A 205 -14.79 2.45 1.09
N ALA A 206 -15.02 2.58 2.40
CA ALA A 206 -14.46 1.74 3.46
C ALA A 206 -14.74 0.23 3.28
N LEU A 207 -15.72 -0.14 2.44
CA LEU A 207 -15.96 -1.51 2.01
C LEU A 207 -14.75 -2.07 1.26
N GLY A 208 -14.10 -1.27 0.40
CA GLY A 208 -12.89 -1.68 -0.31
C GLY A 208 -11.70 -1.99 0.62
N MET A 209 -11.56 -1.27 1.74
CA MET A 209 -10.51 -1.56 2.73
C MET A 209 -10.74 -2.91 3.43
N LEU A 210 -12.00 -3.23 3.77
CA LEU A 210 -12.35 -4.51 4.37
C LEU A 210 -12.20 -5.66 3.37
N ASP A 211 -12.58 -5.45 2.12
CA ASP A 211 -12.43 -6.44 1.05
C ASP A 211 -10.95 -6.72 0.78
N LEU A 212 -10.11 -5.70 0.69
CA LEU A 212 -8.65 -5.85 0.58
C LEU A 212 -8.06 -6.57 1.80
N LEU A 213 -8.52 -6.25 3.01
CA LEU A 213 -8.09 -6.95 4.22
C LEU A 213 -8.46 -8.45 4.18
N ASN A 214 -9.67 -8.78 3.72
CA ASN A 214 -10.14 -10.16 3.58
C ASN A 214 -9.28 -10.95 2.59
N VAL A 215 -8.86 -10.33 1.48
CA VAL A 215 -7.91 -10.95 0.53
C VAL A 215 -6.60 -11.31 1.21
N PHE A 216 -6.05 -10.41 2.04
CA PHE A 216 -4.83 -10.71 2.81
C PHE A 216 -5.02 -11.72 3.94
N ALA A 217 -6.26 -12.02 4.35
CA ALA A 217 -6.56 -12.94 5.44
C ALA A 217 -6.90 -14.35 4.97
N SER A 218 -7.25 -14.53 3.69
CA SER A 218 -7.65 -15.83 3.11
C SER A 218 -6.47 -16.52 2.42
N PRO A 219 -6.05 -17.71 2.88
CA PRO A 219 -5.04 -18.52 2.19
C PRO A 219 -5.46 -18.88 0.75
N GLU A 220 -6.76 -19.13 0.54
CA GLU A 220 -7.30 -19.48 -0.78
C GLU A 220 -7.18 -18.34 -1.79
N ALA A 221 -7.27 -17.09 -1.31
CA ALA A 221 -7.07 -15.91 -2.15
C ALA A 221 -5.62 -15.80 -2.62
N ASN A 222 -4.64 -16.12 -1.77
CA ASN A 222 -3.22 -16.11 -2.14
C ASN A 222 -2.92 -17.14 -3.25
N ASP A 223 -3.49 -18.35 -3.17
CA ASP A 223 -3.32 -19.38 -4.20
C ASP A 223 -3.85 -18.92 -5.56
N VAL A 224 -5.01 -18.26 -5.59
CA VAL A 224 -5.60 -17.70 -6.81
C VAL A 224 -4.73 -16.55 -7.36
N VAL A 225 -4.18 -15.70 -6.49
CA VAL A 225 -3.28 -14.62 -6.90
C VAL A 225 -2.01 -15.19 -7.52
N ASN A 226 -1.36 -16.15 -6.88
CA ASN A 226 -0.13 -16.77 -7.38
C ASN A 226 -0.38 -17.42 -8.75
N PHE A 227 -1.46 -18.18 -8.88
CA PHE A 227 -1.88 -18.73 -10.17
C PHE A 227 -2.14 -17.64 -11.23
N SER A 228 -2.74 -16.51 -10.83
CA SER A 228 -2.99 -15.39 -11.74
C SER A 228 -1.68 -14.74 -12.21
N LEU A 229 -0.70 -14.56 -11.32
CA LEU A 229 0.62 -14.03 -11.69
C LEU A 229 1.38 -14.99 -12.61
N ASP A 230 1.25 -16.30 -12.44
CA ASP A 230 1.82 -17.30 -13.35
C ASP A 230 1.19 -17.25 -14.75
N LEU A 231 -0.12 -16.97 -14.82
CA LEU A 231 -0.85 -16.89 -16.08
C LEU A 231 -0.68 -15.56 -16.83
N ILE A 232 -0.44 -14.44 -16.14
CA ILE A 232 -0.31 -13.12 -16.79
C ILE A 232 0.73 -13.14 -17.92
N PRO A 233 1.96 -13.66 -17.73
CA PRO A 233 2.91 -13.81 -18.82
C PRO A 233 2.40 -14.71 -19.94
N SER A 234 1.73 -15.82 -19.62
CA SER A 234 1.23 -16.80 -20.61
C SER A 234 0.07 -16.25 -21.47
N VAL A 235 -0.76 -15.38 -20.91
CA VAL A 235 -1.87 -14.73 -21.63
C VAL A 235 -1.41 -13.47 -22.38
N LEU A 236 -0.45 -12.71 -21.83
CA LEU A 236 0.17 -11.55 -22.48
C LEU A 236 1.21 -11.95 -23.52
N GLU A 237 1.77 -13.16 -23.41
CA GLU A 237 2.35 -13.90 -24.51
C GLU A 237 1.18 -14.37 -25.40
N THR A 238 0.43 -13.42 -25.96
CA THR A 238 -0.20 -13.64 -27.25
C THR A 238 0.91 -14.16 -28.12
N LYS A 239 0.94 -15.49 -28.35
CA LYS A 239 1.82 -16.10 -29.31
C LYS A 239 1.80 -15.17 -30.51
N ARG A 240 2.95 -14.58 -30.84
CA ARG A 240 3.25 -14.28 -32.24
C ARG A 240 3.34 -15.64 -32.93
N ALA A 241 2.24 -16.38 -32.95
CA ALA A 241 1.98 -17.31 -34.01
C ALA A 241 1.89 -16.40 -35.22
N SER A 242 3.00 -16.30 -35.94
CA SER A 242 2.99 -15.97 -37.36
C SER A 242 2.23 -17.08 -38.10
N GLY A 243 0.96 -17.26 -37.78
CA GLY A 243 -0.01 -17.80 -38.70
C GLY A 243 -0.70 -16.57 -39.26
N GLN A 244 -0.51 -16.30 -40.54
CA GLN A 244 -1.50 -15.52 -41.29
C GLN A 244 -2.84 -16.25 -41.14
N GLN A 245 -3.59 -15.94 -40.10
CA GLN A 245 -5.01 -16.19 -40.08
C GLN A 245 -5.65 -14.95 -40.68
N THR A 246 -5.88 -15.03 -41.98
CA THR A 246 -6.73 -14.07 -42.68
C THR A 246 -8.14 -14.25 -42.13
N PHE A 247 -8.55 -13.38 -41.22
CA PHE A 247 -9.96 -13.25 -40.88
C PHE A 247 -10.67 -12.74 -42.13
N SER A 248 -11.63 -13.48 -42.65
CA SER A 248 -12.61 -12.95 -43.59
C SER A 248 -13.41 -11.88 -42.85
N VAL A 249 -13.02 -10.61 -43.03
CA VAL A 249 -13.64 -9.46 -42.37
C VAL A 249 -15.12 -9.30 -42.75
N ASP A 250 -15.57 -9.95 -43.82
CA ASP A 250 -16.99 -9.98 -44.21
C ASP A 250 -17.52 -11.41 -44.25
N GLY A 251 -18.10 -11.88 -43.15
CA GLY A 251 -18.98 -13.05 -43.17
C GLY A 251 -20.13 -12.85 -44.16
N TYR A 252 -20.44 -13.89 -44.95
CA TYR A 252 -21.57 -14.09 -45.88
C TYR A 252 -21.95 -12.98 -46.90
N ALA A 253 -21.36 -11.78 -46.84
CA ALA A 253 -21.81 -10.62 -47.62
C ALA A 253 -20.68 -9.91 -48.40
N GLY A 254 -19.50 -10.51 -48.51
CA GLY A 254 -18.44 -10.03 -49.39
C GLY A 254 -18.70 -10.42 -50.85
N LEU A 255 -19.50 -9.63 -51.59
CA LEU A 255 -19.65 -9.73 -53.05
C LEU A 255 -18.39 -9.22 -53.78
N ALA A 256 -17.27 -9.91 -53.58
CA ALA A 256 -16.09 -9.71 -54.41
C ALA A 256 -16.24 -10.53 -55.71
N ARG A 257 -16.27 -9.86 -56.87
CA ARG A 257 -16.47 -10.49 -58.18
C ARG A 257 -15.25 -11.21 -58.74
N ARG A 258 -14.12 -11.22 -58.02
CA ARG A 258 -12.88 -11.95 -58.36
C ARG A 258 -12.18 -12.39 -57.08
N GLY A 259 -11.96 -13.70 -56.94
CA GLY A 259 -11.17 -14.30 -55.85
C GLY A 259 -9.78 -14.71 -56.33
N THR A 260 -8.80 -14.76 -55.42
CA THR A 260 -7.50 -15.41 -55.66
C THR A 260 -7.60 -16.89 -55.31
N LEU A 261 -6.85 -17.79 -55.97
CA LEU A 261 -6.87 -19.23 -55.67
C LEU A 261 -6.63 -19.53 -54.17
N ASP A 262 -5.80 -18.72 -53.51
CA ASP A 262 -5.51 -18.82 -52.07
C ASP A 262 -6.68 -18.44 -51.16
N SER A 263 -7.78 -17.92 -51.71
CA SER A 263 -9.01 -17.56 -51.00
C SER A 263 -10.15 -18.58 -51.21
N LEU A 264 -9.88 -19.66 -51.95
CA LEU A 264 -10.87 -20.68 -52.28
C LEU A 264 -11.19 -21.53 -51.05
N MET A 265 -12.47 -21.58 -50.68
CA MET A 265 -12.93 -22.47 -49.61
C MET A 265 -13.34 -23.82 -50.20
N LEU A 266 -13.09 -24.92 -49.46
CA LEU A 266 -13.37 -26.29 -49.93
C LEU A 266 -14.86 -26.51 -50.31
N SER A 267 -15.78 -25.78 -49.69
CA SER A 267 -17.20 -25.79 -50.05
C SER A 267 -17.49 -25.23 -51.44
N GLU A 268 -16.61 -24.39 -51.98
CA GLU A 268 -16.79 -23.77 -53.30
C GLU A 268 -16.46 -24.73 -54.45
N LEU A 269 -15.76 -25.83 -54.18
CA LEU A 269 -15.56 -26.95 -55.13
C LEU A 269 -16.84 -27.77 -55.37
N ALA A 270 -17.87 -27.55 -54.56
CA ALA A 270 -19.17 -28.19 -54.72
C ALA A 270 -20.16 -27.32 -55.54
N PHE A 271 -19.74 -26.13 -55.99
CA PHE A 271 -20.54 -25.31 -56.89
C PHE A 271 -20.54 -25.86 -58.31
N ASP A 272 -21.56 -25.47 -59.07
CA ASP A 272 -21.67 -25.76 -60.49
C ASP A 272 -20.52 -25.09 -61.27
N GLU A 273 -20.01 -25.74 -62.32
CA GLU A 273 -18.82 -25.29 -63.06
C GLU A 273 -18.97 -23.84 -63.58
N ASP A 274 -20.16 -23.50 -64.07
CA ASP A 274 -20.49 -22.16 -64.58
C ASP A 274 -20.40 -21.06 -63.51
N LEU A 275 -20.63 -21.40 -62.24
CA LEU A 275 -20.59 -20.46 -61.13
C LEU A 275 -19.17 -20.31 -60.56
N PHE A 276 -18.38 -21.39 -60.65
CA PHE A 276 -16.98 -21.43 -60.27
C PHE A 276 -16.13 -20.57 -61.21
N ASP A 277 -16.31 -20.73 -62.52
CA ASP A 277 -15.60 -19.99 -63.57
C ASP A 277 -15.91 -18.47 -63.58
N GLN A 278 -17.06 -18.06 -63.04
CA GLN A 278 -17.40 -16.64 -62.94
C GLN A 278 -16.62 -15.92 -61.83
N ARG A 279 -16.08 -16.65 -60.84
CA ARG A 279 -15.47 -16.07 -59.64
C ARG A 279 -13.94 -16.13 -59.62
N PHE A 280 -13.31 -17.08 -60.30
CA PHE A 280 -11.86 -17.30 -60.31
C PHE A 280 -11.25 -17.21 -61.70
#